data_AF-A0A3W0MUD5-F1
#
_entry.id   AF-A0A3W0MUD5-F1
#
_cell.length_a   1.000
_cell.length_b   1.000
_cell.length_c   1.000
_cell.angle_alpha   90.00
_cell.angle_beta   90.00
_cell.angle_gamma   90.00
#
_symmetry.space_group_name_H-M   'P 1'
#
loop_
_entity.id
_entity.type
_entity.pdbx_description
1 polymer ?
#
loop_
_entity_poly.entity_id
_entity_poly.type
_entity_poly.pdbx_seq_one_letter_code
_entity_poly.pdbx_strand_id
1 'polypeptide(L)'
;MTINPVSRKVAWLRVVTLAIAAFIFNTTEFVPVGLLSDIAESFHMQTAQVGIMLTIYAWVVAVMSLPFMLLTSQMERRKLLICLFVLFIASHVLSFLAWNFTVLVISRIGIAFAHAIFWSITASLAIRLAPAGKRAQALSLIATGTALAMVLGLPIGRVVGQYFGWRTTFFAIGMGALITLLCLIKLLPKLPSEHSGSLKSLPLLFRRPALMSLYVLTVVVVTAHYTAYSYIEPFVQNVAGLSANFATVLLLILGGAGIIGSLVFGKLGNRHASSLVSIAIALLVICLLLLLPAANSEAHLAILSIFWGIAIMVIGLGMQVKVLALAPDATDVAMALFSGIFNIGIGAGALVGNQVSLHWSMSAIGYIGAIPACAALVWAVLIFRKWPVTLEEQPH
;
A
#
# COMPACT_ATOMS: atom_id res chain seq x y z
N MET A 1 -12.59 -23.09 24.96
CA MET A 1 -12.61 -24.10 23.87
C MET A 1 -11.17 -24.38 23.49
N THR A 2 -10.67 -25.57 23.82
CA THR A 2 -9.27 -25.97 23.68
C THR A 2 -8.90 -26.08 22.20
N ILE A 3 -8.14 -25.12 21.68
CA ILE A 3 -7.49 -25.26 20.39
C ILE A 3 -6.49 -26.42 20.54
N ASN A 4 -6.75 -27.56 19.90
CA ASN A 4 -5.79 -28.66 19.83
C ASN A 4 -4.40 -28.07 19.51
N PRO A 5 -3.35 -28.37 20.30
CA PRO A 5 -2.04 -27.77 20.11
C PRO A 5 -1.48 -28.26 18.78
N VAL A 6 -1.73 -27.49 17.73
CA VAL A 6 -1.18 -27.73 16.41
C VAL A 6 0.33 -27.57 16.52
N SER A 7 1.09 -28.42 15.81
CA SER A 7 2.55 -28.31 15.89
C SER A 7 3.00 -26.89 15.55
N ARG A 8 4.03 -26.40 16.25
CA ARG A 8 4.59 -25.06 16.05
C ARG A 8 4.94 -24.79 14.58
N LYS A 9 5.33 -25.85 13.84
CA LYS A 9 5.59 -25.80 12.39
C LYS A 9 4.33 -25.45 11.59
N VAL A 10 3.20 -26.11 11.86
CA VAL A 10 1.94 -25.85 11.15
C VAL A 10 1.40 -24.45 11.45
N ALA A 11 1.50 -23.99 12.71
CA ALA A 11 1.12 -22.62 13.07
C ALA A 11 1.92 -21.59 12.26
N TRP A 12 3.24 -21.76 12.16
CA TRP A 12 4.08 -20.89 11.32
C TRP A 12 3.75 -20.99 9.84
N LEU A 13 3.51 -22.18 9.29
CA LEU A 13 3.11 -22.34 7.89
C LEU A 13 1.86 -21.56 7.55
N ARG A 14 0.87 -21.50 8.46
CA ARG A 14 -0.34 -20.68 8.27
C ARG A 14 -0.01 -19.20 8.19
N VAL A 15 0.82 -18.68 9.10
CA VAL A 15 1.24 -17.28 9.10
C VAL A 15 2.08 -16.95 7.86
N VAL A 16 2.99 -17.83 7.45
CA VAL A 16 3.77 -17.70 6.20
C VAL A 16 2.83 -17.66 5.00
N THR A 17 1.82 -18.52 4.95
CA THR A 17 0.85 -18.53 3.84
C THR A 17 0.05 -17.21 3.80
N LEU A 18 -0.30 -16.64 4.95
CA LEU A 18 -0.91 -15.31 5.02
C LEU A 18 0.07 -14.19 4.60
N ALA A 19 1.36 -14.32 4.89
CA ALA A 19 2.38 -13.37 4.43
C ALA A 19 2.57 -13.44 2.91
N ILE A 20 2.52 -14.65 2.32
CA ILE A 20 2.53 -14.85 0.86
C ILE A 20 1.25 -14.24 0.24
N ALA A 21 0.09 -14.43 0.89
CA ALA A 21 -1.14 -13.76 0.46
C ALA A 21 -0.99 -12.23 0.48
N ALA A 22 -0.44 -11.66 1.56
CA ALA A 22 -0.18 -10.22 1.64
C ALA A 22 0.77 -9.77 0.53
N PHE A 23 1.84 -10.52 0.25
CA PHE A 23 2.73 -10.25 -0.88
C PHE A 23 1.99 -10.19 -2.21
N ILE A 24 1.11 -11.15 -2.50
CA ILE A 24 0.33 -11.22 -3.75
C ILE A 24 -0.65 -10.04 -3.88
N PHE A 25 -1.39 -9.74 -2.81
CA PHE A 25 -2.37 -8.65 -2.78
C PHE A 25 -1.70 -7.28 -2.97
N ASN A 26 -0.57 -7.03 -2.30
CA ASN A 26 0.18 -5.79 -2.51
C ASN A 26 0.84 -5.73 -3.89
N THR A 27 1.32 -6.86 -4.41
CA THR A 27 1.93 -6.90 -5.75
C THR A 27 0.91 -6.47 -6.80
N THR A 28 -0.34 -6.95 -6.73
CA THR A 28 -1.39 -6.51 -7.68
C THR A 28 -1.78 -5.04 -7.52
N GLU A 29 -1.66 -4.48 -6.32
CA GLU A 29 -1.92 -3.06 -6.09
C GLU A 29 -0.86 -2.18 -6.76
N PHE A 30 0.43 -2.55 -6.63
CA PHE A 30 1.53 -1.70 -7.06
C PHE A 30 1.94 -1.88 -8.53
N VAL A 31 1.83 -3.10 -9.06
CA VAL A 31 2.27 -3.44 -10.42
C VAL A 31 1.74 -2.52 -11.54
N PRO A 32 0.48 -2.01 -11.50
CA PRO A 32 0.01 -1.06 -12.51
C PRO A 32 0.93 0.14 -12.74
N VAL A 33 1.59 0.66 -11.70
CA VAL A 33 2.56 1.77 -11.82
C VAL A 33 3.66 1.43 -12.82
N GLY A 34 4.14 0.18 -12.80
CA GLY A 34 5.17 -0.33 -13.68
C GLY A 34 4.66 -0.85 -15.02
N LEU A 35 3.37 -0.76 -15.33
CA LEU A 35 2.77 -1.28 -16.56
C LEU A 35 1.90 -0.24 -17.27
N LEU A 36 1.92 1.02 -16.82
CA LEU A 36 1.04 2.06 -17.37
C LEU A 36 1.24 2.23 -18.87
N SER A 37 2.49 2.34 -19.34
CA SER A 37 2.79 2.51 -20.77
C SER A 37 2.37 1.30 -21.62
N ASP A 38 2.62 0.08 -21.16
CA ASP A 38 2.22 -1.15 -21.88
C ASP A 38 0.69 -1.30 -21.99
N ILE A 39 -0.04 -0.94 -20.93
CA ILE A 39 -1.51 -0.93 -20.91
C ILE A 39 -2.04 0.17 -21.85
N ALA A 40 -1.40 1.34 -21.83
CA ALA A 40 -1.77 2.47 -22.67
C ALA A 40 -1.61 2.14 -24.15
N GLU A 41 -0.47 1.57 -24.53
CA GLU A 41 -0.21 1.10 -25.89
C GLU A 41 -1.24 0.07 -26.35
N SER A 42 -1.52 -0.93 -25.51
CA SER A 42 -2.47 -2.01 -25.80
C SER A 42 -3.92 -1.55 -26.01
N PHE A 43 -4.30 -0.40 -25.47
CA PHE A 43 -5.65 0.17 -25.61
C PHE A 43 -5.68 1.47 -26.42
N HIS A 44 -4.57 1.86 -27.05
CA HIS A 44 -4.43 3.10 -27.81
C HIS A 44 -4.84 4.36 -27.00
N MET A 45 -4.42 4.39 -25.74
CA MET A 45 -4.67 5.49 -24.81
C MET A 45 -3.35 6.20 -24.49
N GLN A 46 -3.44 7.43 -24.00
CA GLN A 46 -2.29 8.08 -23.37
C GLN A 46 -2.04 7.48 -21.99
N THR A 47 -0.77 7.35 -21.58
CA THR A 47 -0.41 6.76 -20.28
C THR A 47 -1.07 7.44 -19.09
N ALA A 48 -1.25 8.76 -19.17
CA ALA A 48 -1.97 9.52 -18.15
C ALA A 48 -3.42 8.99 -17.99
N GLN A 49 -4.15 8.76 -19.09
CA GLN A 49 -5.54 8.29 -19.06
C GLN A 49 -5.68 6.93 -18.36
N VAL A 50 -4.72 6.03 -18.56
CA VAL A 50 -4.68 4.72 -17.89
C VAL A 50 -4.57 4.87 -16.37
N GLY A 51 -3.87 5.90 -15.90
CA GLY A 51 -3.66 6.18 -14.48
C GLY A 51 -4.93 6.30 -13.64
N ILE A 52 -6.10 6.59 -14.24
CA ILE A 52 -7.39 6.61 -13.53
C ILE A 52 -7.73 5.26 -12.88
N MET A 53 -7.19 4.14 -13.39
CA MET A 53 -7.40 2.82 -12.79
C MET A 53 -6.80 2.73 -11.37
N LEU A 54 -5.71 3.47 -11.09
CA LEU A 54 -5.12 3.55 -9.74
C LEU A 54 -6.08 4.30 -8.80
N THR A 55 -6.65 5.42 -9.27
CA THR A 55 -7.64 6.20 -8.51
C THR A 55 -8.88 5.38 -8.19
N ILE A 56 -9.48 4.74 -9.20
CA ILE A 56 -10.68 3.92 -9.01
C ILE A 56 -10.41 2.78 -8.04
N TYR A 57 -9.29 2.07 -8.21
CA TYR A 57 -8.90 0.99 -7.30
C TYR A 57 -8.81 1.48 -5.86
N ALA A 58 -8.02 2.53 -5.61
CA ALA A 58 -7.75 3.01 -4.27
C ALA A 58 -9.03 3.57 -3.60
N TRP A 59 -9.84 4.35 -4.32
CA TRP A 59 -11.08 4.88 -3.76
C TRP A 59 -12.13 3.81 -3.51
N VAL A 60 -12.20 2.76 -4.34
CA VAL A 60 -13.04 1.60 -4.04
C VAL A 60 -12.58 0.91 -2.76
N VAL A 61 -11.27 0.68 -2.58
CA VAL A 61 -10.75 0.13 -1.32
C VAL A 61 -11.12 1.03 -0.14
N ALA A 62 -10.90 2.33 -0.25
CA ALA A 62 -11.18 3.29 0.82
C ALA A 62 -12.65 3.32 1.24
N VAL A 63 -13.56 3.42 0.27
CA VAL A 63 -15.01 3.54 0.53
C VAL A 63 -15.61 2.21 0.98
N MET A 64 -15.12 1.08 0.44
CA MET A 64 -15.73 -0.22 0.69
C MET A 64 -15.14 -0.99 1.88
N SER A 65 -13.95 -0.62 2.37
CA SER A 65 -13.30 -1.33 3.49
C SER A 65 -14.19 -1.40 4.73
N LEU A 66 -14.77 -0.27 5.16
CA LEU A 66 -15.64 -0.24 6.35
C LEU A 66 -16.98 -0.97 6.10
N PRO A 67 -17.75 -0.68 5.03
CA PRO A 67 -18.97 -1.43 4.71
C PRO A 67 -18.76 -2.94 4.63
N PHE A 68 -17.72 -3.40 3.92
CA PHE A 68 -17.47 -4.83 3.75
C PHE A 68 -17.00 -5.50 5.04
N MET A 69 -16.18 -4.84 5.86
CA MET A 69 -15.84 -5.36 7.18
C MET A 69 -17.10 -5.61 8.03
N LEU A 70 -18.08 -4.70 7.97
CA LEU A 70 -19.34 -4.82 8.73
C LEU A 70 -20.25 -5.91 8.16
N LEU A 71 -20.44 -5.94 6.84
CA LEU A 71 -21.27 -6.94 6.16
C LEU A 71 -20.73 -8.37 6.34
N THR A 72 -19.41 -8.51 6.42
CA THR A 72 -18.73 -9.80 6.61
C THR A 72 -18.39 -10.09 8.07
N SER A 73 -18.85 -9.27 9.01
CA SER A 73 -18.54 -9.38 10.45
C SER A 73 -18.94 -10.72 11.05
N GLN A 74 -20.06 -11.31 10.61
CA GLN A 74 -20.57 -12.59 11.10
C GLN A 74 -20.04 -13.81 10.32
N MET A 75 -19.33 -13.58 9.20
CA MET A 75 -18.83 -14.66 8.37
C MET A 75 -17.60 -15.32 8.99
N GLU A 76 -17.60 -16.66 9.01
CA GLU A 76 -16.45 -17.47 9.39
C GLU A 76 -15.24 -17.15 8.49
N ARG A 77 -14.06 -16.97 9.09
CA ARG A 77 -12.91 -16.32 8.45
C ARG A 77 -12.26 -17.16 7.36
N ARG A 78 -12.26 -18.50 7.49
CA ARG A 78 -11.77 -19.39 6.42
C ARG A 78 -12.69 -19.33 5.20
N LYS A 79 -14.01 -19.42 5.39
CA LYS A 79 -15.00 -19.27 4.31
C LYS A 79 -14.86 -17.92 3.63
N LEU A 80 -14.73 -16.84 4.39
CA LEU A 80 -14.53 -15.49 3.86
C LEU A 80 -13.24 -15.37 3.03
N LEU A 81 -12.12 -15.91 3.54
CA LEU A 81 -10.86 -15.98 2.78
C LEU A 81 -10.99 -16.75 1.47
N ILE A 82 -11.71 -17.88 1.46
CA ILE A 82 -11.92 -18.65 0.23
C ILE A 82 -12.73 -17.82 -0.77
N CYS A 83 -13.85 -17.23 -0.34
CA CYS A 83 -14.70 -16.40 -1.20
C CYS A 83 -13.93 -15.20 -1.80
N LEU A 84 -13.15 -14.49 -0.99
CA LEU A 84 -12.39 -13.34 -1.50
C LEU A 84 -11.27 -13.76 -2.45
N PHE A 85 -10.62 -14.91 -2.23
CA PHE A 85 -9.61 -15.42 -3.17
C PHE A 85 -10.24 -15.85 -4.49
N VAL A 86 -11.40 -16.49 -4.46
CA VAL A 86 -12.15 -16.82 -5.68
C VAL A 86 -12.49 -15.56 -6.47
N LEU A 87 -13.02 -14.52 -5.81
CA LEU A 87 -13.29 -13.22 -6.43
C LEU A 87 -12.01 -12.59 -7.01
N PHE A 88 -10.92 -12.61 -6.23
CA PHE A 88 -9.62 -12.08 -6.64
C PHE A 88 -9.09 -12.78 -7.89
N ILE A 89 -9.12 -14.12 -7.92
CA ILE A 89 -8.64 -14.93 -9.06
C ILE A 89 -9.53 -14.70 -10.28
N ALA A 90 -10.87 -14.76 -10.12
CA ALA A 90 -11.80 -14.49 -11.22
C ALA A 90 -11.60 -13.10 -11.81
N SER A 91 -11.35 -12.10 -10.97
CA SER A 91 -11.06 -10.74 -11.41
C SER A 91 -9.69 -10.65 -12.13
N HIS A 92 -8.67 -11.40 -11.72
CA HIS A 92 -7.40 -11.47 -12.46
C HIS A 92 -7.54 -12.16 -13.81
N VAL A 93 -8.38 -13.20 -13.91
CA VAL A 93 -8.74 -13.81 -15.20
C VAL A 93 -9.45 -12.78 -16.08
N LEU A 94 -10.36 -11.96 -15.53
CA LEU A 94 -10.99 -10.87 -16.27
C LEU A 94 -9.97 -9.80 -16.72
N SER A 95 -8.98 -9.45 -15.89
CA SER A 95 -7.87 -8.56 -16.28
C SER A 95 -7.06 -9.14 -17.43
N PHE A 96 -6.75 -10.44 -17.39
CA PHE A 96 -6.02 -11.13 -18.45
C PHE A 96 -6.79 -11.11 -19.78
N LEU A 97 -8.11 -11.32 -19.73
CA LEU A 97 -9.00 -11.35 -20.90
C LEU A 97 -9.54 -9.97 -21.30
N ALA A 98 -9.09 -8.87 -20.67
CA ALA A 98 -9.67 -7.55 -20.89
C ALA A 98 -9.51 -7.09 -22.35
N TRP A 99 -10.64 -6.90 -23.03
CA TRP A 99 -10.73 -6.47 -24.43
C TRP A 99 -10.85 -4.95 -24.59
N ASN A 100 -11.12 -4.22 -23.51
CA ASN A 100 -11.04 -2.77 -23.46
C ASN A 100 -10.69 -2.29 -22.05
N PHE A 101 -10.32 -1.01 -21.93
CA PHE A 101 -9.91 -0.42 -20.66
C PHE A 101 -11.02 -0.44 -19.59
N THR A 102 -12.29 -0.29 -19.99
CA THR A 102 -13.43 -0.34 -19.04
C THR A 102 -13.53 -1.71 -18.38
N VAL A 103 -13.33 -2.79 -19.14
CA VAL A 103 -13.33 -4.17 -18.61
C VAL A 103 -12.17 -4.38 -17.65
N LEU A 104 -10.99 -3.83 -17.96
CA LEU A 104 -9.85 -3.83 -17.03
C LEU A 104 -10.19 -3.05 -15.76
N VAL A 105 -10.86 -1.91 -15.83
CA VAL A 105 -11.28 -1.17 -14.64
C VAL A 105 -12.29 -1.97 -13.81
N ILE A 106 -13.28 -2.62 -14.44
CA ILE A 106 -14.24 -3.50 -13.74
C ILE A 106 -13.52 -4.64 -13.02
N SER A 107 -12.54 -5.26 -13.67
CA SER A 107 -11.73 -6.30 -13.03
C SER A 107 -10.94 -5.76 -11.84
N ARG A 108 -10.36 -4.55 -11.96
CA ARG A 108 -9.69 -3.86 -10.83
C ARG A 108 -10.64 -3.57 -9.68
N ILE A 109 -11.90 -3.22 -9.93
CA ILE A 109 -12.92 -3.05 -8.88
C ILE A 109 -13.14 -4.37 -8.14
N GLY A 110 -13.26 -5.50 -8.85
CA GLY A 110 -13.37 -6.82 -8.22
C GLY A 110 -12.15 -7.19 -7.36
N ILE A 111 -10.95 -6.86 -7.83
CA ILE A 111 -9.70 -7.03 -7.05
C ILE A 111 -9.72 -6.11 -5.81
N ALA A 112 -10.14 -4.86 -5.95
CA ALA A 112 -10.24 -3.89 -4.85
C ALA A 112 -11.23 -4.36 -3.77
N PHE A 113 -12.35 -4.95 -4.16
CA PHE A 113 -13.30 -5.55 -3.21
C PHE A 113 -12.67 -6.68 -2.39
N ALA A 114 -11.96 -7.60 -3.04
CA ALA A 114 -11.23 -8.65 -2.34
C ALA A 114 -10.15 -8.07 -1.43
N HIS A 115 -9.46 -7.01 -1.88
CA HIS A 115 -8.39 -6.34 -1.14
C HIS A 115 -8.89 -5.66 0.15
N ALA A 116 -10.01 -4.94 0.04
CA ALA A 116 -10.66 -4.26 1.16
C ALA A 116 -11.01 -5.25 2.29
N ILE A 117 -11.59 -6.41 1.93
CA ILE A 117 -11.92 -7.45 2.92
C ILE A 117 -10.65 -8.10 3.47
N PHE A 118 -9.67 -8.42 2.62
CA PHE A 118 -8.43 -9.09 3.02
C PHE A 118 -7.74 -8.34 4.16
N TRP A 119 -7.51 -7.04 4.01
CA TRP A 119 -6.84 -6.26 5.07
C TRP A 119 -7.64 -6.14 6.36
N SER A 120 -8.98 -6.16 6.29
CA SER A 120 -9.82 -6.10 7.48
C SER A 120 -9.70 -7.33 8.39
N ILE A 121 -9.23 -8.47 7.86
CA ILE A 121 -9.14 -9.73 8.62
C ILE A 121 -7.71 -10.25 8.82
N THR A 122 -6.75 -9.90 7.93
CA THR A 122 -5.42 -10.52 7.92
C THR A 122 -4.63 -10.32 9.20
N ALA A 123 -4.63 -9.11 9.79
CA ALA A 123 -3.92 -8.85 11.05
C ALA A 123 -4.47 -9.72 12.20
N SER A 124 -5.80 -9.75 12.35
CA SER A 124 -6.48 -10.57 13.37
C SER A 124 -6.19 -12.07 13.19
N LEU A 125 -6.14 -12.54 11.93
CA LEU A 125 -5.85 -13.92 11.59
C LEU A 125 -4.40 -14.29 11.86
N ALA A 126 -3.45 -13.42 11.50
CA ALA A 126 -2.03 -13.64 11.78
C ALA A 126 -1.80 -13.81 13.29
N ILE A 127 -2.44 -12.98 14.12
CA ILE A 127 -2.36 -13.06 15.58
C ILE A 127 -2.96 -14.38 16.12
N ARG A 128 -4.14 -14.77 15.64
CA ARG A 128 -4.84 -15.99 16.10
C ARG A 128 -4.15 -17.29 15.68
N LEU A 129 -3.46 -17.28 14.54
CA LEU A 129 -2.80 -18.45 13.98
C LEU A 129 -1.33 -18.57 14.40
N ALA A 130 -0.77 -17.52 14.99
CA ALA A 130 0.60 -17.51 15.49
C ALA A 130 0.80 -18.52 16.64
N PRO A 131 2.02 -19.08 16.79
CA PRO A 131 2.39 -19.78 18.01
C PRO A 131 2.26 -18.87 19.25
N ALA A 132 2.03 -19.50 20.42
CA ALA A 132 1.96 -18.79 21.69
C ALA A 132 3.20 -17.89 21.91
N GLY A 133 2.96 -16.64 22.34
CA GLY A 133 4.01 -15.65 22.55
C GLY A 133 4.65 -15.05 21.29
N LYS A 134 4.18 -15.41 20.07
CA LYS A 134 4.78 -14.95 18.80
C LYS A 134 3.87 -14.03 17.96
N ARG A 135 2.89 -13.37 18.58
CA ARG A 135 1.94 -12.47 17.89
C ARG A 135 2.63 -11.34 17.12
N ALA A 136 3.58 -10.64 17.75
CA ALA A 136 4.34 -9.56 17.12
C ALA A 136 5.15 -10.05 15.90
N GLN A 137 5.74 -11.24 16.01
CA GLN A 137 6.51 -11.84 14.91
C GLN A 137 5.60 -12.23 13.73
N ALA A 138 4.38 -12.68 14.01
CA ALA A 138 3.40 -12.96 12.96
C ALA A 138 2.97 -11.71 12.21
N LEU A 139 2.69 -10.61 12.92
CA LEU A 139 2.42 -9.31 12.30
C LEU A 139 3.61 -8.80 11.48
N SER A 140 4.82 -8.94 12.01
CA SER A 140 6.05 -8.59 11.29
C SER A 140 6.18 -9.39 9.99
N LEU A 141 5.79 -10.67 9.95
CA LEU A 141 5.87 -11.47 8.73
C LEU A 141 4.90 -10.98 7.64
N ILE A 142 3.69 -10.55 8.01
CA ILE A 142 2.74 -9.92 7.08
C ILE A 142 3.32 -8.61 6.51
N ALA A 143 3.92 -7.79 7.38
CA ALA A 143 4.59 -6.57 6.97
C ALA A 143 5.78 -6.86 6.03
N THR A 144 6.56 -7.90 6.29
CA THR A 144 7.62 -8.37 5.39
C THR A 144 7.08 -8.78 4.02
N GLY A 145 5.94 -9.48 3.96
CA GLY A 145 5.29 -9.80 2.69
C GLY A 145 4.93 -8.55 1.88
N THR A 146 4.41 -7.52 2.55
CA THR A 146 4.10 -6.21 1.95
C THR A 146 5.37 -5.50 1.45
N ALA A 147 6.43 -5.49 2.26
CA ALA A 147 7.71 -4.90 1.87
C ALA A 147 8.32 -5.61 0.65
N LEU A 148 8.28 -6.94 0.63
CA LEU A 148 8.75 -7.74 -0.52
C LEU A 148 7.90 -7.49 -1.78
N ALA A 149 6.62 -7.19 -1.65
CA ALA A 149 5.79 -6.85 -2.81
C ALA A 149 6.25 -5.55 -3.46
N MET A 150 6.63 -4.55 -2.66
CA MET A 150 7.16 -3.28 -3.16
C MET A 150 8.57 -3.44 -3.74
N VAL A 151 9.45 -4.21 -3.07
CA VAL A 151 10.85 -4.39 -3.48
C VAL A 151 11.01 -5.35 -4.66
N LEU A 152 10.31 -6.47 -4.64
CA LEU A 152 10.47 -7.55 -5.61
C LEU A 152 9.22 -7.73 -6.47
N GLY A 153 8.04 -7.76 -5.86
CA GLY A 153 6.78 -8.03 -6.58
C GLY A 153 6.54 -7.07 -7.74
N LEU A 154 6.69 -5.76 -7.50
CA LEU A 154 6.52 -4.72 -8.50
C LEU A 154 7.56 -4.83 -9.63
N PRO A 155 8.89 -4.85 -9.38
CA PRO A 155 9.88 -5.03 -10.45
C PRO A 155 9.72 -6.35 -11.22
N ILE A 156 9.47 -7.47 -10.54
CA ILE A 156 9.24 -8.76 -11.20
C ILE A 156 7.99 -8.68 -12.08
N GLY A 157 6.90 -8.08 -11.58
CA GLY A 157 5.67 -7.92 -12.36
C GLY A 157 5.87 -7.04 -13.60
N ARG A 158 6.68 -5.99 -13.49
CA ARG A 158 7.08 -5.18 -14.65
C ARG A 158 7.92 -5.98 -15.64
N VAL A 159 8.95 -6.69 -15.20
CA VAL A 159 9.80 -7.54 -16.07
C VAL A 159 8.96 -8.58 -16.81
N VAL A 160 8.06 -9.28 -16.11
CA VAL A 160 7.11 -10.22 -16.76
C VAL A 160 6.24 -9.49 -17.79
N GLY A 161 5.81 -8.27 -17.49
CA GLY A 161 5.04 -7.43 -18.41
C GLY A 161 5.81 -7.06 -19.67
N GLN A 162 7.09 -6.71 -19.54
CA GLN A 162 7.95 -6.35 -20.67
C GLN A 162 8.22 -7.55 -21.60
N TYR A 163 8.41 -8.75 -21.05
CA TYR A 163 8.73 -9.94 -21.86
C TYR A 163 7.49 -10.67 -22.40
N PHE A 164 6.40 -10.71 -21.64
CA PHE A 164 5.23 -11.55 -21.93
C PHE A 164 3.91 -10.77 -22.00
N GLY A 165 3.96 -9.44 -21.88
CA GLY A 165 2.80 -8.55 -21.85
C GLY A 165 2.17 -8.43 -20.45
N TRP A 166 1.63 -7.24 -20.16
CA TRP A 166 0.98 -6.92 -18.87
C TRP A 166 -0.18 -7.88 -18.50
N ARG A 167 -0.86 -8.44 -19.50
CA ARG A 167 -1.92 -9.46 -19.30
C ARG A 167 -1.34 -10.68 -18.58
N THR A 168 -0.19 -11.17 -19.03
CA THR A 168 0.52 -12.31 -18.43
C THR A 168 0.93 -12.01 -16.99
N THR A 169 1.31 -10.77 -16.67
CA THR A 169 1.58 -10.38 -15.28
C THR A 169 0.35 -10.57 -14.39
N PHE A 170 -0.83 -10.07 -14.79
CA PHE A 170 -2.04 -10.28 -14.00
C PHE A 170 -2.45 -11.75 -13.92
N PHE A 171 -2.27 -12.51 -15.01
CA PHE A 171 -2.51 -13.96 -15.00
C PHE A 171 -1.60 -14.69 -14.02
N ALA A 172 -0.30 -14.39 -14.02
CA ALA A 172 0.68 -14.98 -13.10
C ALA A 172 0.37 -14.67 -11.64
N ILE A 173 -0.06 -13.44 -11.33
CA ILE A 173 -0.54 -13.05 -9.99
C ILE A 173 -1.77 -13.89 -9.62
N GLY A 174 -2.74 -14.05 -10.53
CA GLY A 174 -3.92 -14.89 -10.34
C GLY A 174 -3.57 -16.35 -10.07
N MET A 175 -2.58 -16.90 -10.79
CA MET A 175 -2.08 -18.26 -10.58
C MET A 175 -1.37 -18.41 -9.22
N GLY A 176 -0.57 -17.42 -8.83
CA GLY A 176 0.02 -17.38 -7.49
C GLY A 176 -1.04 -17.33 -6.38
N ALA A 177 -2.12 -16.57 -6.60
CA ALA A 177 -3.26 -16.51 -5.69
C ALA A 177 -4.00 -17.85 -5.63
N LEU A 178 -4.16 -18.55 -6.76
CA LEU A 178 -4.76 -19.90 -6.80
C LEU A 178 -3.94 -20.91 -6.00
N ILE A 179 -2.61 -20.94 -6.19
CA ILE A 179 -1.72 -21.82 -5.42
C ILE A 179 -1.83 -21.50 -3.93
N THR A 180 -1.84 -20.21 -3.58
CA THR A 180 -1.98 -19.74 -2.19
C THR A 180 -3.33 -20.13 -1.60
N LEU A 181 -4.42 -20.03 -2.37
CA LEU A 181 -5.76 -20.47 -1.98
C LEU A 181 -5.77 -21.98 -1.66
N LEU A 182 -5.17 -22.81 -2.50
CA LEU A 182 -5.07 -24.26 -2.25
C LEU A 182 -4.31 -24.56 -0.95
N CYS A 183 -3.22 -23.83 -0.69
CA CYS A 183 -2.50 -23.89 0.58
C CYS A 183 -3.38 -23.47 1.77
N LEU A 184 -4.12 -22.37 1.66
CA LEU A 184 -5.03 -21.89 2.70
C LEU A 184 -6.16 -22.88 2.99
N ILE A 185 -6.77 -23.48 1.95
CA ILE A 185 -7.83 -24.49 2.10
C ILE A 185 -7.30 -25.70 2.88
N LYS A 186 -6.06 -26.14 2.60
CA LYS A 186 -5.45 -27.31 3.26
C LYS A 186 -4.97 -26.99 4.68
N LEU A 187 -4.41 -25.80 4.92
CA LEU A 187 -3.74 -25.46 6.17
C LEU A 187 -4.65 -24.82 7.22
N LEU A 188 -5.66 -24.03 6.82
CA LEU A 188 -6.48 -23.27 7.76
C LEU A 188 -7.54 -24.15 8.44
N PRO A 189 -7.67 -24.07 9.78
CA PRO A 189 -8.76 -24.70 10.49
C PRO A 189 -10.05 -23.89 10.28
N LYS A 190 -11.18 -24.38 10.80
CA LYS A 190 -12.37 -23.53 10.94
C LYS A 190 -12.06 -22.40 11.93
N LEU A 191 -12.34 -21.16 11.54
CA LEU A 191 -12.00 -19.94 12.26
C LEU A 191 -13.28 -19.12 12.47
N PRO A 192 -14.01 -19.38 13.57
CA PRO A 192 -15.20 -18.60 13.91
C PRO A 192 -14.91 -17.10 13.87
N SER A 193 -15.92 -16.32 13.52
CA SER A 193 -15.82 -14.87 13.66
C SER A 193 -15.79 -14.54 15.15
N GLU A 194 -14.69 -13.91 15.57
CA GLU A 194 -14.47 -13.45 16.93
C GLU A 194 -13.98 -12.00 16.83
N HIS A 195 -14.45 -11.13 17.71
CA HIS A 195 -14.01 -9.73 17.81
C HIS A 195 -14.18 -8.91 16.51
N SER A 196 -15.30 -9.05 15.79
CA SER A 196 -15.65 -8.09 14.73
C SER A 196 -15.82 -6.71 15.35
N GLY A 197 -15.04 -5.71 14.93
CA GLY A 197 -15.04 -4.36 15.48
C GLY A 197 -16.45 -3.78 15.65
N SER A 198 -16.67 -3.04 16.73
CA SER A 198 -17.95 -2.41 17.04
C SER A 198 -18.01 -1.00 16.49
N LEU A 199 -19.04 -0.67 15.70
CA LEU A 199 -19.33 0.69 15.21
C LEU A 199 -19.40 1.73 16.34
N LYS A 200 -19.64 1.29 17.58
CA LYS A 200 -19.74 2.17 18.74
C LYS A 200 -18.48 2.97 19.01
N SER A 201 -17.29 2.51 18.57
CA SER A 201 -16.03 3.24 18.77
C SER A 201 -15.77 4.34 17.72
N LEU A 202 -16.47 4.32 16.58
CA LEU A 202 -16.22 5.25 15.47
C LEU A 202 -16.44 6.73 15.86
N PRO A 203 -17.55 7.10 16.54
CA PRO A 203 -17.78 8.48 16.96
C PRO A 203 -16.74 8.98 17.99
N LEU A 204 -16.20 8.09 18.82
CA LEU A 204 -15.16 8.43 19.79
C LEU A 204 -13.83 8.75 19.12
N LEU A 205 -13.49 8.05 18.03
CA LEU A 205 -12.27 8.33 17.26
C LEU A 205 -12.33 9.69 16.56
N PHE A 206 -13.49 10.04 15.97
CA PHE A 206 -13.68 11.35 15.32
C PHE A 206 -13.58 12.53 16.28
N ARG A 207 -13.78 12.32 17.58
CA ARG A 207 -13.62 13.35 18.62
C ARG A 207 -12.17 13.58 19.04
N ARG A 208 -11.20 12.82 18.55
CA ARG A 208 -9.78 12.96 18.91
C ARG A 208 -9.08 13.89 17.91
N PRO A 209 -8.86 15.17 18.24
CA PRO A 209 -8.32 16.13 17.29
C PRO A 209 -6.90 15.76 16.82
N ALA A 210 -6.08 15.17 17.69
CA ALA A 210 -4.75 14.70 17.32
C ALA A 210 -4.79 13.58 16.26
N LEU A 211 -5.71 12.61 16.43
CA LEU A 211 -5.88 11.50 15.48
C LEU A 211 -6.43 12.00 14.14
N MET A 212 -7.45 12.86 14.17
CA MET A 212 -8.01 13.46 12.96
C MET A 212 -6.98 14.33 12.22
N SER A 213 -6.16 15.08 12.95
CA SER A 213 -5.08 15.87 12.37
C SER A 213 -4.01 15.00 11.72
N LEU A 214 -3.73 13.83 12.31
CA LEU A 214 -2.83 12.83 11.75
C LEU A 214 -3.42 12.21 10.46
N TYR A 215 -4.72 11.93 10.42
CA TYR A 215 -5.40 11.48 9.20
C TYR A 215 -5.37 12.51 8.07
N VAL A 216 -5.56 13.79 8.39
CA VAL A 216 -5.38 14.90 7.43
C VAL A 216 -3.94 14.93 6.92
N LEU A 217 -2.95 14.79 7.82
CA LEU A 217 -1.55 14.72 7.40
C LEU A 217 -1.30 13.54 6.45
N THR A 218 -1.87 12.36 6.75
CA THR A 218 -1.74 11.16 5.90
C THR A 218 -2.28 11.42 4.49
N VAL A 219 -3.51 11.92 4.35
CA VAL A 219 -4.09 12.09 3.02
C VAL A 219 -3.29 13.10 2.19
N VAL A 220 -2.82 14.20 2.80
CA VAL A 220 -2.07 15.24 2.09
C VAL A 220 -0.68 14.74 1.67
N VAL A 221 0.07 14.10 2.56
CA VAL A 221 1.43 13.62 2.23
C VAL A 221 1.41 12.46 1.24
N VAL A 222 0.41 11.57 1.33
CA VAL A 222 0.26 10.47 0.37
C VAL A 222 -0.16 11.01 -1.00
N THR A 223 -1.07 12.00 -1.04
CA THR A 223 -1.42 12.69 -2.30
C THR A 223 -0.17 13.30 -2.96
N ALA A 224 0.69 13.94 -2.17
CA ALA A 224 1.93 14.52 -2.66
C ALA A 224 2.86 13.48 -3.31
N HIS A 225 3.11 12.38 -2.62
CA HIS A 225 3.94 11.29 -3.12
C HIS A 225 3.35 10.68 -4.40
N TYR A 226 2.06 10.32 -4.40
CA TYR A 226 1.42 9.63 -5.51
C TYR A 226 1.12 10.54 -6.71
N THR A 227 1.19 11.87 -6.56
CA THR A 227 1.14 12.79 -7.70
C THR A 227 2.30 12.53 -8.67
N ALA A 228 3.50 12.26 -8.15
CA ALA A 228 4.66 11.92 -8.95
C ALA A 228 4.86 10.41 -9.12
N TYR A 229 4.81 9.65 -8.02
CA TYR A 229 5.15 8.22 -8.02
C TYR A 229 4.25 7.38 -8.92
N SER A 230 2.95 7.71 -9.02
CA SER A 230 2.01 6.97 -9.88
C SER A 230 2.43 6.96 -11.34
N TYR A 231 3.13 8.01 -11.78
CA TYR A 231 3.58 8.21 -13.15
C TYR A 231 5.10 8.16 -13.28
N ILE A 232 5.81 7.56 -12.32
CA ILE A 232 7.28 7.50 -12.37
C ILE A 232 7.77 6.72 -13.60
N GLU A 233 7.05 5.68 -14.00
CA GLU A 233 7.37 4.86 -15.16
C GLU A 233 7.30 5.63 -16.50
N PRO A 234 6.19 6.32 -16.82
CA PRO A 234 6.14 7.15 -18.01
C PRO A 234 6.97 8.44 -17.86
N PHE A 235 7.20 8.94 -16.65
CA PHE A 235 8.12 10.06 -16.44
C PHE A 235 9.55 9.68 -16.85
N VAL A 236 10.05 8.53 -16.41
CA VAL A 236 11.41 8.06 -16.76
C VAL A 236 11.56 7.87 -18.27
N GLN A 237 10.55 7.35 -18.95
CA GLN A 237 10.64 7.09 -20.39
C GLN A 237 10.32 8.31 -21.25
N ASN A 238 9.20 8.99 -21.00
CA ASN A 238 8.68 10.03 -21.87
C ASN A 238 9.22 11.42 -21.53
N VAL A 239 9.65 11.66 -20.29
CA VAL A 239 10.20 12.95 -19.85
C VAL A 239 11.72 12.90 -19.71
N ALA A 240 12.25 11.89 -19.00
CA ALA A 240 13.70 11.75 -18.82
C ALA A 240 14.40 11.14 -20.04
N GLY A 241 13.66 10.50 -20.96
CA GLY A 241 14.22 9.85 -22.16
C GLY A 241 15.10 8.64 -21.84
N LEU A 242 14.96 8.05 -20.66
CA LEU A 242 15.77 6.93 -20.18
C LEU A 242 15.12 5.59 -20.55
N SER A 243 15.94 4.54 -20.58
CA SER A 243 15.48 3.22 -21.02
C SER A 243 14.38 2.62 -20.12
N ALA A 244 13.53 1.77 -20.71
CA ALA A 244 12.51 1.03 -19.96
C ALA A 244 13.12 0.11 -18.89
N ASN A 245 14.33 -0.41 -19.13
CA ASN A 245 15.12 -1.17 -18.15
C ASN A 245 15.54 -0.31 -16.96
N PHE A 246 15.97 0.94 -17.21
CA PHE A 246 16.31 1.86 -16.14
C PHE A 246 15.10 2.19 -15.26
N ALA A 247 13.90 2.34 -15.83
CA ALA A 247 12.68 2.50 -15.03
C ALA A 247 12.43 1.29 -14.10
N THR A 248 12.68 0.06 -14.57
CA THR A 248 12.61 -1.15 -13.74
C THR A 248 13.63 -1.13 -12.61
N VAL A 249 14.88 -0.76 -12.91
CA VAL A 249 15.95 -0.61 -11.89
C VAL A 249 15.59 0.47 -10.88
N LEU A 250 15.02 1.60 -11.32
CA LEU A 250 14.60 2.69 -10.45
C LEU A 250 13.53 2.25 -9.44
N LEU A 251 12.56 1.44 -9.88
CA LEU A 251 11.52 0.87 -9.02
C LEU A 251 12.11 -0.12 -8.00
N LEU A 252 13.10 -0.92 -8.40
CA LEU A 252 13.85 -1.80 -7.50
C LEU A 252 14.64 -0.99 -6.46
N ILE A 253 15.27 0.12 -6.87
CA ILE A 253 15.98 1.05 -5.99
C ILE A 253 15.01 1.67 -4.98
N LEU A 254 13.86 2.18 -5.43
CA LEU A 254 12.82 2.76 -4.55
C LEU A 254 12.36 1.75 -3.50
N GLY A 255 12.06 0.52 -3.91
CA GLY A 255 11.68 -0.55 -2.99
C GLY A 255 12.79 -0.91 -2.01
N GLY A 256 14.01 -1.13 -2.50
CA GLY A 256 15.18 -1.44 -1.67
C GLY A 256 15.54 -0.34 -0.67
N ALA A 257 15.41 0.92 -1.08
CA ALA A 257 15.57 2.08 -0.21
C ALA A 257 14.50 2.15 0.88
N GLY A 258 13.28 1.66 0.60
CA GLY A 258 12.27 1.44 1.63
C GLY A 258 12.74 0.51 2.75
N ILE A 259 13.48 -0.57 2.43
CA ILE A 259 14.06 -1.44 3.47
C ILE A 259 15.02 -0.63 4.37
N ILE A 260 15.88 0.20 3.79
CA ILE A 260 16.79 1.08 4.54
C ILE A 260 15.99 2.03 5.45
N GLY A 261 14.96 2.68 4.92
CA GLY A 261 14.07 3.54 5.71
C GLY A 261 13.39 2.79 6.87
N SER A 262 12.99 1.54 6.67
CA SER A 262 12.40 0.72 7.73
C SER A 262 13.39 0.40 8.86
N LEU A 263 14.66 0.15 8.52
CA LEU A 263 15.74 -0.10 9.50
C LEU A 263 16.08 1.16 10.29
N VAL A 264 16.16 2.31 9.60
CA VAL A 264 16.36 3.62 10.24
C VAL A 264 15.22 3.91 11.23
N PHE A 265 13.97 3.69 10.81
CA PHE A 265 12.82 3.88 11.68
C PHE A 265 12.80 2.87 12.84
N GLY A 266 13.15 1.61 12.62
CA GLY A 266 13.22 0.61 13.69
C GLY A 266 14.24 0.97 14.78
N LYS A 267 15.36 1.62 14.42
CA LYS A 267 16.40 2.04 15.38
C LYS A 267 16.05 3.33 16.12
N LEU A 268 15.41 4.29 15.46
CA LEU A 268 15.24 5.66 15.97
C LEU A 268 13.79 6.05 16.29
N GLY A 269 12.82 5.31 15.74
CA GLY A 269 11.39 5.65 15.70
C GLY A 269 10.75 5.77 17.06
N ASN A 270 11.07 4.86 18.00
CA ASN A 270 10.43 4.86 19.32
C ASN A 270 10.60 6.17 20.09
N ARG A 271 11.77 6.82 19.95
CA ARG A 271 12.09 8.08 20.64
C ARG A 271 11.86 9.32 19.79
N HIS A 272 12.03 9.22 18.47
CA HIS A 272 12.08 10.37 17.58
C HIS A 272 11.03 10.35 16.46
N ALA A 273 9.94 9.56 16.59
CA ALA A 273 8.93 9.40 15.54
C ALA A 273 8.46 10.73 14.92
N SER A 274 8.09 11.72 15.75
CA SER A 274 7.64 13.03 15.26
C SER A 274 8.69 13.73 14.39
N SER A 275 9.94 13.79 14.89
CA SER A 275 11.04 14.46 14.19
C SER A 275 11.42 13.72 12.91
N LEU A 276 11.47 12.39 12.96
CA LEU A 276 11.76 11.57 11.78
C LEU A 276 10.70 11.75 10.70
N VAL A 277 9.41 11.79 11.06
CA VAL A 277 8.33 12.03 10.09
C VAL A 277 8.49 13.42 9.46
N SER A 278 8.68 14.48 10.26
CA SER A 278 8.87 15.83 9.70
C SER A 278 10.10 15.94 8.79
N ILE A 279 11.24 15.35 9.18
CA ILE A 279 12.45 15.31 8.37
C ILE A 279 12.21 14.52 7.07
N ALA A 280 11.51 13.39 7.15
CA ALA A 280 11.19 12.59 5.98
C ALA A 280 10.22 13.31 5.03
N ILE A 281 9.26 14.09 5.54
CA ILE A 281 8.39 14.93 4.70
C ILE A 281 9.22 16.04 4.04
N ALA A 282 10.15 16.68 4.76
CA ALA A 282 11.06 17.66 4.15
C ALA A 282 11.94 17.02 3.06
N LEU A 283 12.43 15.80 3.28
CA LEU A 283 13.16 15.04 2.28
C LEU A 283 12.29 14.72 1.07
N LEU A 284 11.02 14.35 1.28
CA LEU A 284 10.05 14.14 0.19
C LEU A 284 9.82 15.42 -0.62
N VAL A 285 9.68 16.59 0.03
CA VAL A 285 9.60 17.89 -0.66
C VAL A 285 10.80 18.10 -1.59
N ILE A 286 12.01 17.88 -1.07
CA ILE A 286 13.25 18.01 -1.85
C ILE A 286 13.25 17.02 -3.02
N CYS A 287 12.86 15.77 -2.78
CA CYS A 287 12.80 14.75 -3.83
C CYS A 287 11.84 15.15 -4.96
N LEU A 288 10.66 15.68 -4.61
CA LEU A 288 9.65 16.10 -5.58
C LEU A 288 10.09 17.34 -6.37
N LEU A 289 10.72 18.33 -5.72
CA LEU A 289 11.27 19.52 -6.40
C LEU A 289 12.46 19.19 -7.31
N LEU A 290 13.29 18.23 -6.93
CA LEU A 290 14.46 17.82 -7.69
C LEU A 290 14.18 16.71 -8.72
N LEU A 291 12.95 16.22 -8.82
CA LEU A 291 12.59 15.13 -9.73
C LEU A 291 12.93 15.45 -11.20
N LEU A 292 12.47 16.61 -11.70
CA LEU A 292 12.77 17.04 -13.06
C LEU A 292 14.26 17.41 -13.26
N PRO A 293 14.90 18.19 -12.38
CA PRO A 293 16.34 18.45 -12.47
C PRO A 293 17.20 17.18 -12.50
N ALA A 294 16.86 16.17 -11.69
CA ALA A 294 17.58 14.90 -11.60
C ALA A 294 17.35 13.99 -12.81
N ALA A 295 16.32 14.25 -13.63
CA ALA A 295 15.99 13.45 -14.81
C ALA A 295 17.08 13.48 -15.89
N ASN A 296 17.97 14.48 -15.87
CA ASN A 296 19.06 14.62 -16.85
C ASN A 296 20.18 13.57 -16.72
N SER A 297 20.17 12.74 -15.67
CA SER A 297 21.20 11.73 -15.43
C SER A 297 20.64 10.53 -14.68
N GLU A 298 20.92 9.33 -15.18
CA GLU A 298 20.57 8.06 -14.51
C GLU A 298 21.07 8.03 -13.07
N ALA A 299 22.31 8.47 -12.84
CA ALA A 299 22.91 8.48 -11.51
C ALA A 299 22.17 9.44 -10.56
N HIS A 300 21.80 10.63 -11.03
CA HIS A 300 21.06 11.60 -10.21
C HIS A 300 19.66 11.07 -9.86
N LEU A 301 18.94 10.49 -10.83
CA LEU A 301 17.60 9.96 -10.59
C LEU A 301 17.62 8.72 -9.67
N ALA A 302 18.66 7.88 -9.78
CA ALA A 302 18.89 6.75 -8.89
C ALA A 302 19.17 7.20 -7.45
N ILE A 303 20.06 8.18 -7.25
CA ILE A 303 20.36 8.75 -5.92
C ILE A 303 19.11 9.38 -5.31
N LEU A 304 18.38 10.18 -6.11
CA LEU A 304 17.13 10.80 -5.68
C LEU A 304 16.11 9.73 -5.22
N SER A 305 16.01 8.64 -5.97
CA SER A 305 15.10 7.51 -5.67
C SER A 305 15.45 6.79 -4.37
N ILE A 306 16.74 6.72 -3.99
CA ILE A 306 17.14 6.20 -2.67
C ILE A 306 16.55 7.08 -1.56
N PHE A 307 16.76 8.39 -1.64
CA PHE A 307 16.23 9.31 -0.64
C PHE A 307 14.71 9.32 -0.61
N TRP A 308 14.07 9.23 -1.79
CA TRP A 308 12.63 9.18 -1.91
C TRP A 308 12.03 7.93 -1.26
N GLY A 309 12.61 6.75 -1.52
CA GLY A 309 12.18 5.48 -0.93
C GLY A 309 12.36 5.45 0.59
N ILE A 310 13.47 5.97 1.11
CA ILE A 310 13.70 6.12 2.56
C ILE A 310 12.64 7.04 3.17
N ALA A 311 12.42 8.21 2.56
CA ALA A 311 11.46 9.19 3.04
C ALA A 311 10.06 8.61 3.17
N ILE A 312 9.53 7.99 2.11
CA ILE A 312 8.16 7.48 2.12
C ILE A 312 7.96 6.34 3.12
N MET A 313 8.96 5.47 3.30
CA MET A 313 8.88 4.40 4.30
C MET A 313 8.85 4.97 5.72
N VAL A 314 9.72 5.93 6.04
CA VAL A 314 9.75 6.58 7.36
C VAL A 314 8.44 7.31 7.65
N ILE A 315 7.87 7.99 6.65
CA ILE A 315 6.55 8.63 6.76
C ILE A 315 5.48 7.58 7.07
N GLY A 316 5.39 6.51 6.28
CA GLY A 316 4.37 5.48 6.46
C GLY A 316 4.40 4.84 7.85
N LEU A 317 5.59 4.39 8.28
CA LEU A 317 5.76 3.76 9.59
C LEU A 317 5.52 4.74 10.74
N GLY A 318 6.01 5.97 10.64
CA GLY A 318 5.83 6.99 11.67
C GLY A 318 4.38 7.40 11.85
N MET A 319 3.63 7.54 10.76
CA MET A 319 2.19 7.80 10.79
C MET A 319 1.43 6.62 11.40
N GLN A 320 1.74 5.39 10.96
CA GLN A 320 1.11 4.18 11.48
C GLN A 320 1.30 4.04 12.99
N VAL A 321 2.53 4.20 13.48
CA VAL A 321 2.83 4.08 14.91
C VAL A 321 2.13 5.17 15.72
N LYS A 322 2.00 6.39 15.20
CA LYS A 322 1.23 7.46 15.87
C LYS A 322 -0.27 7.18 15.90
N VAL A 323 -0.85 6.56 14.87
CA VAL A 323 -2.26 6.11 14.90
C VAL A 323 -2.46 5.12 16.05
N LEU A 324 -1.56 4.15 16.20
CA LEU A 324 -1.61 3.17 17.30
C LEU A 324 -1.54 3.85 18.68
N ALA A 325 -0.66 4.84 18.83
CA ALA A 325 -0.50 5.58 20.08
C ALA A 325 -1.71 6.47 20.43
N LEU A 326 -2.40 7.03 19.43
CA LEU A 326 -3.54 7.92 19.61
C LEU A 326 -4.88 7.18 19.75
N ALA A 327 -4.91 5.89 19.43
CA ALA A 327 -6.10 5.05 19.49
C ALA A 327 -5.88 3.65 20.09
N PRO A 328 -5.20 3.51 21.25
CA PRO A 328 -4.88 2.20 21.82
C PRO A 328 -6.12 1.38 22.17
N ASP A 329 -7.21 2.05 22.57
CA ASP A 329 -8.49 1.47 22.95
C ASP A 329 -9.36 1.01 21.75
N ALA A 330 -9.01 1.40 20.53
CA ALA A 330 -9.75 1.06 19.31
C ALA A 330 -8.84 0.84 18.10
N THR A 331 -7.70 0.18 18.32
CA THR A 331 -6.62 -0.04 17.35
C THR A 331 -7.11 -0.55 15.99
N ASP A 332 -7.95 -1.59 15.97
CA ASP A 332 -8.43 -2.20 14.72
C ASP A 332 -9.21 -1.21 13.85
N VAL A 333 -10.11 -0.43 14.48
CA VAL A 333 -10.93 0.57 13.78
C VAL A 333 -10.07 1.75 13.33
N ALA A 334 -9.13 2.19 14.17
CA ALA A 334 -8.22 3.28 13.83
C ALA A 334 -7.26 2.92 12.68
N MET A 335 -6.78 1.68 12.63
CA MET A 335 -5.95 1.17 11.54
C MET A 335 -6.76 0.95 10.26
N ALA A 336 -8.02 0.52 10.35
CA ALA A 336 -8.92 0.44 9.20
C ALA A 336 -9.17 1.84 8.58
N LEU A 337 -9.46 2.85 9.42
CA LEU A 337 -9.57 4.24 8.97
C LEU A 337 -8.26 4.74 8.35
N PHE A 338 -7.12 4.47 8.99
CA PHE A 338 -5.81 4.83 8.45
C PHE A 338 -5.58 4.26 7.05
N SER A 339 -5.84 2.97 6.84
CA SER A 339 -5.71 2.31 5.53
C SER A 339 -6.66 2.91 4.48
N GLY A 340 -7.91 3.18 4.86
CA GLY A 340 -8.87 3.83 3.97
C GLY A 340 -8.43 5.23 3.56
N ILE A 341 -7.99 6.05 4.52
CA ILE A 341 -7.50 7.41 4.27
C ILE A 341 -6.21 7.40 3.45
N PHE A 342 -5.32 6.43 3.69
CA PHE A 342 -4.12 6.24 2.88
C PHE A 342 -4.51 6.01 1.41
N ASN A 343 -5.50 5.14 1.16
CA ASN A 343 -6.03 4.88 -0.17
C ASN A 343 -6.75 6.09 -0.81
N ILE A 344 -7.44 6.92 -0.03
CA ILE A 344 -7.95 8.21 -0.53
C ILE A 344 -6.78 9.04 -1.08
N GLY A 345 -5.68 9.12 -0.34
CA GLY A 345 -4.47 9.84 -0.75
C GLY A 345 -3.81 9.25 -2.00
N ILE A 346 -3.72 7.91 -2.11
CA ILE A 346 -3.22 7.24 -3.31
C ILE A 346 -4.03 7.67 -4.52
N GLY A 347 -5.36 7.53 -4.44
CA GLY A 347 -6.22 7.84 -5.57
C GLY A 347 -6.27 9.32 -5.91
N ALA A 348 -6.22 10.20 -4.91
CA ALA A 348 -6.12 11.64 -5.10
C ALA A 348 -4.80 12.03 -5.78
N GLY A 349 -3.67 11.48 -5.33
CA GLY A 349 -2.37 11.73 -5.98
C GLY A 349 -2.34 11.23 -7.42
N ALA A 350 -2.80 10.00 -7.67
CA ALA A 350 -2.90 9.46 -9.03
C ALA A 350 -3.81 10.33 -9.93
N LEU A 351 -4.92 10.86 -9.41
CA LEU A 351 -5.82 11.75 -10.16
C LEU A 351 -5.18 13.11 -10.43
N VAL A 352 -4.53 13.72 -9.43
CA VAL A 352 -3.82 15.00 -9.62
C VAL A 352 -2.70 14.82 -10.66
N GLY A 353 -1.89 13.77 -10.55
CA GLY A 353 -0.85 13.47 -11.54
C GLY A 353 -1.41 13.19 -12.95
N ASN A 354 -2.59 12.56 -13.05
CA ASN A 354 -3.32 12.39 -14.31
C ASN A 354 -3.67 13.76 -14.93
N GLN A 355 -4.31 14.64 -14.15
CA GLN A 355 -4.77 15.95 -14.63
C GLN A 355 -3.60 16.85 -15.03
N VAL A 356 -2.52 16.86 -14.23
CA VAL A 356 -1.28 17.58 -14.55
C VAL A 356 -0.68 17.07 -15.87
N SER A 357 -0.66 15.75 -16.06
CA SER A 357 -0.11 15.13 -17.27
C SER A 357 -0.96 15.38 -18.51
N LEU A 358 -2.28 15.50 -18.38
CA LEU A 358 -3.21 15.72 -19.49
C LEU A 358 -3.34 17.18 -19.91
N HIS A 359 -3.34 18.12 -18.94
CA HIS A 359 -3.69 19.51 -19.19
C HIS A 359 -2.48 20.47 -19.10
N TRP A 360 -1.37 20.02 -18.54
CA TRP A 360 -0.12 20.77 -18.50
C TRP A 360 1.01 19.93 -19.12
N SER A 361 1.85 19.31 -18.29
CA SER A 361 2.93 18.46 -18.73
C SER A 361 3.25 17.45 -17.63
N MET A 362 3.51 16.20 -18.03
CA MET A 362 3.97 15.17 -17.10
C MET A 362 5.31 15.54 -16.42
N SER A 363 6.11 16.43 -17.02
CA SER A 363 7.33 16.94 -16.40
C SER A 363 7.07 17.73 -15.10
N ALA A 364 5.87 18.31 -14.95
CA ALA A 364 5.50 19.15 -13.80
C ALA A 364 5.01 18.34 -12.59
N ILE A 365 4.83 17.02 -12.68
CA ILE A 365 4.26 16.20 -11.59
C ILE A 365 5.05 16.30 -10.29
N GLY A 366 6.38 16.45 -10.37
CA GLY A 366 7.24 16.66 -9.19
C GLY A 366 6.91 17.99 -8.50
N TYR A 367 6.88 19.08 -9.26
CA TYR A 367 6.56 20.41 -8.71
C TYR A 367 5.14 20.48 -8.15
N ILE A 368 4.16 19.91 -8.85
CA ILE A 368 2.77 19.90 -8.36
C ILE A 368 2.65 19.01 -7.11
N GLY A 369 3.34 17.87 -7.05
CA GLY A 369 3.41 17.05 -5.84
C GLY A 369 4.10 17.75 -4.67
N ALA A 370 5.07 18.65 -4.93
CA ALA A 370 5.76 19.39 -3.88
C ALA A 370 4.84 20.35 -3.12
N ILE A 371 3.78 20.87 -3.74
CA ILE A 371 2.81 21.78 -3.11
C ILE A 371 2.12 21.12 -1.89
N PRO A 372 1.42 19.98 -2.02
CA PRO A 372 0.87 19.27 -0.87
C PRO A 372 1.96 18.72 0.05
N ALA A 373 3.16 18.38 -0.42
CA ALA A 373 4.25 17.98 0.47
C ALA A 373 4.68 19.13 1.41
N CYS A 374 4.78 20.37 0.91
CA CYS A 374 5.05 21.56 1.71
C CYS A 374 3.92 21.81 2.73
N ALA A 375 2.66 21.69 2.30
CA ALA A 375 1.51 21.81 3.21
C ALA A 375 1.55 20.73 4.31
N ALA A 376 1.88 19.48 3.95
CA ALA A 376 2.06 18.38 4.89
C ALA A 376 3.22 18.66 5.86
N LEU A 377 4.33 19.24 5.41
CA LEU A 377 5.46 19.56 6.27
C LEU A 377 5.08 20.61 7.33
N VAL A 378 4.44 21.70 6.90
CA VAL A 378 3.97 22.75 7.80
C VAL A 378 2.97 22.16 8.80
N TRP A 379 2.01 21.38 8.31
CA TRP A 379 1.01 20.73 9.16
C TRP A 379 1.64 19.75 10.15
N ALA A 380 2.59 18.91 9.73
CA ALA A 380 3.31 17.98 10.59
C ALA A 380 4.02 18.70 11.76
N VAL A 381 4.73 19.79 11.46
CA VAL A 381 5.42 20.59 12.48
C VAL A 381 4.41 21.19 13.47
N LEU A 382 3.29 21.72 12.99
CA LEU A 382 2.25 22.30 13.85
C LEU A 382 1.62 21.24 14.77
N ILE A 383 1.19 20.10 14.23
CA ILE A 383 0.47 19.09 15.00
C ILE A 383 1.39 18.35 15.98
N PHE A 384 2.66 18.14 15.63
CA PHE A 384 3.62 17.47 16.52
C PHE A 384 4.14 18.39 17.63
N ARG A 385 4.12 19.71 17.42
CA ARG A 385 4.32 20.68 18.51
C ARG A 385 3.11 20.75 19.44
N LYS A 386 1.89 20.69 18.87
CA LYS A 386 0.64 20.77 19.65
C LYS A 386 0.36 19.49 20.46
N TRP A 387 0.68 18.32 19.90
CA TRP A 387 0.47 17.02 20.53
C TRP A 387 1.75 16.16 20.46
N PRO A 388 2.73 16.42 21.35
CA PRO A 388 3.98 15.67 21.41
C PRO A 388 3.75 14.31 22.09
N VAL A 389 3.08 13.38 21.42
CA VAL A 389 2.88 12.02 21.95
C VAL A 389 4.16 11.20 21.72
N THR A 390 4.82 10.82 22.82
CA THR A 390 5.95 9.89 22.88
C THR A 390 5.46 8.46 23.09
N LEU A 391 6.16 7.47 22.52
CA LEU A 391 5.73 6.07 22.50
C LEU A 391 6.14 5.29 23.76
N GLU A 392 6.96 5.87 24.64
CA GLU A 392 7.50 5.19 25.83
C GLU A 392 6.52 5.12 27.02
N GLU A 393 5.36 5.81 26.99
CA GLU A 393 4.43 5.89 28.14
C GLU A 393 3.26 4.89 28.11
N GLN A 394 3.34 3.79 27.36
CA GLN A 394 2.37 2.69 27.52
C GLN A 394 2.96 1.60 28.42
N PRO A 395 2.59 1.54 29.72
CA PRO A 395 2.98 0.43 30.57
C PRO A 395 2.33 -0.85 30.04
N HIS A 396 3.17 -1.87 29.85
CA HIS A 396 2.77 -3.23 29.51
C HIS A 396 1.84 -3.88 30.53
#